data_AF-A0A6B2SNT1-F1
#
_entry.id   AF-A0A6B2SNT1-F1
#
_cell.length_a   1.000
_cell.length_b   1.000
_cell.length_c   1.000
_cell.angle_alpha   90.00
_cell.angle_beta   90.00
_cell.angle_gamma   90.00
#
_symmetry.space_group_name_H-M   'P 1'
#
loop_
_entity.id
_entity.type
_entity.pdbx_description
1 polymer ?
#
loop_
_entity_poly.entity_id
_entity_poly.type
_entity_poly.pdbx_seq_one_letter_code
_entity_poly.pdbx_strand_id
1 'polypeptide(L)'
;EFARPLVFGAATTMAPGDIAAAKVTAAESAYGAARAALQLHGAIGYTAEFDLSLWLTKARALRGAWGDPGVWRGRVLAARE
;
A
#
# COMPACT_ATOMS: atom_id res chain seq x y z
N GLU A 1 -5.08 7.85 2.38
CA GLU A 1 -5.80 8.68 1.39
C GLU A 1 -4.90 9.35 0.33
N PHE A 2 -3.61 9.65 0.57
CA PHE A 2 -2.76 10.35 -0.43
C PHE A 2 -1.87 9.46 -1.31
N ALA A 3 -2.24 8.20 -1.55
CA ALA A 3 -1.40 7.29 -2.34
C ALA A 3 -1.28 7.70 -3.82
N ARG A 4 -2.41 8.07 -4.45
CA ARG A 4 -2.48 8.40 -5.88
C ARG A 4 -1.55 9.54 -6.31
N PRO A 5 -1.56 10.73 -5.67
CA PRO A 5 -0.66 11.82 -6.07
C PRO A 5 0.82 11.46 -5.88
N LEU A 6 1.19 10.72 -4.83
CA LEU A 6 2.57 10.30 -4.62
C LEU A 6 3.05 9.32 -5.69
N VAL A 7 2.20 8.37 -6.11
CA VAL A 7 2.54 7.43 -7.19
C VAL A 7 2.77 8.16 -8.51
N PHE A 8 1.90 9.11 -8.87
CA PHE A 8 2.08 9.88 -10.10
C PHE A 8 3.27 10.84 -10.04
N GLY A 9 3.52 11.47 -8.88
CA GLY A 9 4.72 12.27 -8.65
C GLY A 9 5.99 11.44 -8.83
N ALA A 10 6.07 10.28 -8.19
CA ALA A 10 7.21 9.36 -8.32
C ALA A 10 7.41 8.85 -9.75
N ALA A 11 6.33 8.61 -10.50
CA ALA A 11 6.43 8.25 -11.92
C ALA A 11 7.00 9.38 -12.79
N THR A 12 6.84 10.63 -12.36
CA THR A 12 7.35 11.81 -13.07
C THR A 12 8.81 12.08 -12.73
N THR A 13 9.18 12.03 -11.44
CA THR A 13 10.53 12.36 -10.99
C THR A 13 11.48 11.18 -11.07
N MET A 14 10.97 9.96 -10.90
CA MET A 14 11.73 8.71 -10.75
C MET A 14 12.81 8.78 -9.65
N ALA A 15 12.73 9.76 -8.75
CA ALA A 15 13.69 9.93 -7.67
C ALA A 15 13.53 8.78 -6.65
N PRO A 16 14.63 8.17 -6.18
CA PRO A 16 14.54 7.04 -5.25
C PRO A 16 13.72 7.34 -3.98
N GLY A 17 13.82 8.56 -3.45
CA GLY A 17 13.03 9.02 -2.29
C GLY A 17 11.52 9.10 -2.59
N ASP A 18 11.15 9.60 -3.78
CA ASP A 18 9.76 9.71 -4.20
C ASP A 18 9.15 8.33 -4.48
N ILE A 19 9.91 7.44 -5.12
CA ILE A 19 9.51 6.03 -5.31
C ILE A 19 9.29 5.35 -3.95
N ALA A 20 10.19 5.57 -3.00
CA ALA A 20 10.06 5.02 -1.66
C ALA A 20 8.81 5.55 -0.94
N ALA A 21 8.57 6.87 -1.00
CA ALA A 21 7.40 7.52 -0.41
C ALA A 21 6.09 7.03 -1.05
N ALA A 22 6.07 6.88 -2.38
CA ALA A 22 4.94 6.33 -3.12
C ALA A 22 4.67 4.87 -2.74
N LYS A 23 5.69 4.03 -2.73
CA LYS A 23 5.57 2.60 -2.40
C LYS A 23 5.01 2.37 -1.00
N VAL A 24 5.56 3.04 0.02
CA VAL A 24 5.10 2.86 1.40
C VAL A 24 3.69 3.41 1.61
N THR A 25 3.39 4.60 1.05
CA THR A 25 2.07 5.22 1.21
C THR A 25 0.97 4.43 0.52
N ALA A 26 1.24 3.92 -0.68
CA ALA A 26 0.29 3.09 -1.42
C ALA A 26 0.03 1.76 -0.69
N ALA A 27 1.09 1.09 -0.23
CA ALA A 27 0.97 -0.17 0.51
C ALA A 27 0.16 -0.02 1.81
N GLU A 28 0.47 0.98 2.63
CA GLU A 28 -0.24 1.20 3.90
C GLU A 28 -1.67 1.70 3.68
N SER A 29 -1.92 2.53 2.65
CA SER A 29 -3.28 2.94 2.30
C SER A 29 -4.14 1.77 1.84
N ALA A 30 -3.61 0.90 0.97
CA ALA A 30 -4.33 -0.30 0.51
C ALA A 30 -4.61 -1.28 1.66
N TYR A 31 -3.64 -1.48 2.55
CA TYR A 31 -3.81 -2.34 3.72
C TYR A 31 -4.83 -1.76 4.71
N GLY A 32 -4.81 -0.45 4.96
CA GLY A 32 -5.81 0.23 5.77
C GLY A 32 -7.22 0.10 5.19
N ALA A 33 -7.38 0.31 3.88
CA ALA A 33 -8.66 0.14 3.18
C ALA A 33 -9.16 -1.31 3.26
N ALA A 34 -8.28 -2.30 3.08
CA ALA A 34 -8.61 -3.71 3.23
C ALA A 34 -9.13 -4.03 4.65
N ARG A 35 -8.46 -3.51 5.69
CA ARG A 35 -8.93 -3.69 7.08
C ARG A 35 -10.29 -3.04 7.33
N ALA A 36 -10.51 -1.83 6.82
CA ALA A 36 -11.80 -1.15 6.94
C ALA A 36 -12.91 -1.93 6.21
N ALA A 37 -12.65 -2.41 5.00
CA ALA A 37 -13.60 -3.21 4.25
C ALA A 37 -13.94 -4.52 4.97
N LEU A 38 -12.94 -5.24 5.52
CA LEU A 38 -13.19 -6.43 6.33
C LEU A 38 -14.05 -6.13 7.55
N GLN A 39 -13.79 -5.00 8.24
CA GLN A 39 -14.56 -4.60 9.41
C GLN A 39 -16.03 -4.30 9.07
N LEU A 40 -16.29 -3.64 7.93
CA LEU A 40 -17.65 -3.28 7.49
C LEU A 40 -18.47 -4.48 7.00
N HIS A 41 -17.83 -5.42 6.30
CA HIS A 41 -18.53 -6.56 5.70
C HIS A 41 -18.60 -7.76 6.64
N GLY A 42 -17.71 -7.86 7.64
CA GLY A 42 -17.64 -9.01 8.52
C GLY A 42 -17.21 -10.28 7.78
N ALA A 43 -17.70 -11.44 8.23
CA ALA A 43 -17.27 -12.75 7.71
C ALA A 43 -17.54 -12.94 6.20
N ILE A 44 -18.54 -12.25 5.63
CA ILE A 44 -18.84 -12.32 4.20
C ILE A 44 -17.66 -11.81 3.34
N GLY A 45 -16.79 -10.97 3.90
CA GLY A 45 -15.59 -10.50 3.21
C GLY A 45 -14.54 -11.59 2.95
N TYR A 46 -14.69 -12.77 3.57
CA TYR A 46 -13.86 -13.95 3.32
C TYR A 46 -14.51 -14.99 2.40
N THR A 47 -15.78 -14.80 2.00
CA THR A 47 -16.42 -15.71 1.04
C THR A 47 -16.04 -15.33 -0.39
N ALA A 48 -16.34 -16.23 -1.34
CA ALA A 48 -16.13 -16.02 -2.77
C ALA A 48 -17.31 -15.31 -3.45
N GLU A 49 -18.32 -14.90 -2.70
CA GLU A 49 -19.51 -14.22 -3.23
C GLU A 49 -19.19 -12.82 -3.77
N PHE A 50 -18.15 -12.18 -3.21
CA PHE A 50 -17.65 -10.89 -3.65
C PHE A 50 -16.13 -10.93 -3.79
N ASP A 51 -15.59 -10.13 -4.72
CA ASP A 51 -14.15 -10.00 -4.95
C ASP A 51 -13.37 -9.38 -3.77
N LEU A 52 -14.03 -9.08 -2.65
CA LEU A 52 -13.39 -8.49 -1.48
C LEU A 52 -12.23 -9.38 -0.98
N SER A 53 -12.41 -10.70 -0.91
CA SER A 53 -11.38 -11.65 -0.49
C SER A 53 -10.11 -11.58 -1.35
N LEU A 54 -10.24 -11.33 -2.67
CA LEU A 54 -9.13 -11.07 -3.58
C LEU A 54 -8.37 -9.79 -3.22
N TRP A 55 -9.08 -8.71 -2.92
CA TRP A 55 -8.44 -7.44 -2.57
C TRP A 55 -7.78 -7.47 -1.19
N LEU A 56 -8.36 -8.17 -0.22
CA LEU A 56 -7.76 -8.39 1.11
C LEU A 56 -6.42 -9.14 0.99
N THR A 57 -6.41 -10.24 0.23
CA THR A 57 -5.21 -11.06 0.03
C THR A 57 -4.14 -10.32 -0.77
N LYS A 58 -4.51 -9.60 -1.83
CA LYS A 58 -3.59 -8.73 -2.59
C LYS A 58 -2.98 -7.64 -1.72
N ALA A 59 -3.77 -6.92 -0.92
CA ALA A 59 -3.26 -5.86 -0.06
C ALA A 59 -2.22 -6.40 0.95
N ARG A 60 -2.48 -7.58 1.53
CA ARG A 60 -1.53 -8.24 2.43
C ARG A 60 -0.24 -8.66 1.72
N ALA A 61 -0.35 -9.28 0.55
CA ALA A 61 0.81 -9.76 -0.22
C ALA A 61 1.67 -8.58 -0.75
N LEU A 62 1.04 -7.56 -1.34
CA LEU A 62 1.72 -6.42 -1.94
C LEU A 62 2.36 -5.48 -0.91
N ARG A 63 1.90 -5.52 0.35
CA ARG A 63 2.47 -4.71 1.44
C ARG A 63 3.94 -5.04 1.70
N GLY A 64 4.30 -6.32 1.65
CA GLY A 64 5.68 -6.80 1.84
C GLY A 64 6.45 -7.04 0.54
N ALA A 65 5.77 -7.00 -0.61
CA ALA A 65 6.41 -7.21 -1.90
C ALA A 65 7.45 -6.10 -2.20
N TRP A 66 8.61 -6.53 -2.69
CA TRP A 66 9.78 -5.69 -2.98
C TRP A 66 10.35 -4.94 -1.77
N GLY A 67 10.18 -5.49 -0.57
CA GLY A 67 10.65 -4.90 0.70
C GLY A 67 9.49 -4.51 1.60
N ASP A 68 9.63 -4.77 2.89
CA ASP A 68 8.61 -4.45 3.87
C ASP A 68 8.51 -2.93 4.12
N PRO A 69 7.41 -2.45 4.73
CA PRO A 69 7.23 -1.02 4.97
C PRO A 69 8.37 -0.34 5.75
N GLY A 70 9.07 -1.04 6.63
CA GLY A 70 10.23 -0.53 7.38
C GLY A 70 11.40 -0.16 6.45
N VAL A 71 11.74 -1.05 5.51
CA VAL A 71 12.79 -0.80 4.50
C VAL A 71 12.48 0.46 3.70
N TRP A 72 11.23 0.62 3.25
CA TRP A 72 10.84 1.78 2.44
C TRP A 72 10.78 3.07 3.26
N ARG A 73 10.35 3.03 4.53
CA ARG A 73 10.46 4.19 5.43
C ARG A 73 11.92 4.62 5.64
N GLY A 74 12.83 3.66 5.81
CA GLY A 74 14.27 3.95 5.92
C GLY A 74 14.80 4.67 4.68
N ARG A 75 14.40 4.24 3.48
CA ARG A 75 14.77 4.90 2.21
C ARG A 75 14.22 6.31 2.07
N VAL A 76 13.01 6.57 2.57
CA VAL A 76 12.44 7.93 2.60
C VAL A 76 13.27 8.85 3.49
N LEU A 77 13.74 8.36 4.64
CA LEU A 77 14.57 9.15 5.55
C LEU A 77 15.96 9.40 4.96
N ALA A 78 16.61 8.37 4.42
CA ALA A 78 17.93 8.49 3.81
C ALA A 78 17.97 9.42 2.59
N ALA A 79 16.85 9.59 1.87
CA ALA A 79 16.77 10.52 0.74
C ALA A 79 16.62 12.01 1.15
N ARG A 80 16.49 12.29 2.45
CA ARG A 80 16.35 13.65 3.01
C ARG A 80 17.62 14.18 3.67
N GLU A 81 18.64 13.34 3.77
CA GLU A 81 20.00 13.67 4.22
C GLU A 81 20.87 14.08 3.02
#